data_AF-A0A930YHW7-F1
#
_entry.id   AF-A0A930YHW7-F1
#
_cell.length_a   1.000
_cell.length_b   1.000
_cell.length_c   1.000
_cell.angle_alpha   90.00
_cell.angle_beta   90.00
_cell.angle_gamma   90.00
#
_symmetry.space_group_name_H-M   'P 1'
#
loop_
_entity.id
_entity.type
_entity.pdbx_description
1 polymer ?
#
loop_
_entity_poly.entity_id
_entity_poly.type
_entity_poly.pdbx_seq_one_letter_code
_entity_poly.pdbx_strand_id
1 'polypeptide(L)' 'MYDIGEKPGIGRYCCTNCGWSVNLDDASDRLPPCGSCGKGQDTTYNRC' A
#
# COMPACT_ATOMS: atom_id res chain seq x y z
N MET A 1 -4.88 0.61 -9.33
CA MET A 1 -4.33 1.34 -8.16
C MET A 1 -5.20 0.97 -6.98
N TYR A 2 -4.59 0.84 -5.81
CA TYR A 2 -5.24 0.39 -4.58
C TYR A 2 -5.14 1.48 -3.53
N ASP A 3 -6.18 1.63 -2.74
CA ASP A 3 -6.26 2.64 -1.69
C ASP A 3 -5.93 2.05 -0.32
N ILE A 4 -5.61 2.92 0.64
CA ILE A 4 -5.38 2.51 2.03
C ILE A 4 -6.66 1.86 2.57
N GLY A 5 -6.46 0.79 3.36
CA GLY A 5 -7.55 0.04 3.97
C GLY A 5 -8.12 -1.06 3.08
N GLU A 6 -7.84 -1.06 1.78
CA GLU A 6 -8.22 -2.15 0.88
C GLU A 6 -7.43 -3.43 1.18
N LYS A 7 -8.03 -4.56 0.80
CA LYS A 7 -7.47 -5.92 0.92
C LYS A 7 -7.26 -6.52 -0.47
N PRO A 8 -6.26 -6.05 -1.24
CA PRO A 8 -5.99 -6.57 -2.58
C PRO A 8 -5.43 -8.01 -2.58
N GLY A 9 -5.12 -8.54 -1.40
CA GLY A 9 -4.55 -9.86 -1.19
C GLY A 9 -3.02 -9.86 -1.12
N ILE A 10 -2.45 -11.04 -0.95
CA ILE A 10 -1.00 -11.24 -0.78
C ILE A 10 -0.24 -10.70 -2.00
N GLY A 11 0.81 -9.95 -1.71
CA GLY A 11 1.66 -9.36 -2.73
C GLY A 11 2.40 -8.14 -2.27
N ARG A 12 3.23 -7.61 -3.17
CA ARG A 12 3.99 -6.40 -2.93
C ARG A 12 3.30 -5.21 -3.60
N TYR A 13 3.27 -4.11 -2.87
CA TYR A 13 2.56 -2.90 -3.26
C TYR A 13 3.47 -1.70 -3.06
N CYS A 14 3.63 -0.88 -4.10
CA CYS A 14 4.50 0.27 -4.10
C CYS A 14 3.67 1.55 -4.09
N CYS A 15 4.01 2.47 -3.19
CA CYS A 15 3.42 3.80 -3.10
C CYS A 15 3.71 4.55 -4.40
N THR A 16 2.65 5.03 -5.05
CA THR A 16 2.71 5.75 -6.33
C THR A 16 3.41 7.09 -6.23
N ASN A 17 3.55 7.65 -5.01
CA ASN A 17 4.11 8.98 -4.77
C ASN A 17 5.62 8.97 -4.52
N CYS A 18 6.15 7.95 -3.82
CA CYS A 18 7.55 7.94 -3.36
C CYS A 18 8.29 6.62 -3.59
N GLY A 19 7.60 5.57 -4.07
CA GLY A 19 8.20 4.26 -4.32
C GLY A 19 8.38 3.39 -3.07
N TRP A 20 7.93 3.83 -1.89
CA TRP A 20 7.91 2.98 -0.68
C TRP A 20 7.06 1.73 -0.90
N SER A 21 7.59 0.54 -0.60
CA SER A 21 6.88 -0.72 -0.82
C SER A 21 6.46 -1.40 0.48
N VAL A 22 5.26 -1.94 0.49
CA VAL A 22 4.74 -2.84 1.52
C VAL A 22 4.55 -4.23 0.96
N ASN A 23 4.78 -5.24 1.78
CA ASN A 23 4.49 -6.62 1.44
C ASN A 23 3.35 -7.09 2.34
N LEU A 24 2.22 -7.48 1.73
CA LEU A 24 1.12 -8.13 2.43
C LEU A 24 1.38 -9.64 2.38
N ASP A 25 1.55 -10.26 3.54
CA ASP A 25 1.78 -11.70 3.70
C ASP A 25 0.50 -12.47 4.06
N ASP A 26 -0.54 -11.78 4.53
CA ASP A 26 -1.87 -12.35 4.72
C ASP A 26 -2.89 -11.77 3.72
N ALA A 27 -3.81 -12.61 3.23
CA ALA A 27 -4.85 -12.17 2.29
C ALA A 27 -5.89 -11.24 2.95
N SER A 28 -5.93 -11.20 4.28
CA SER A 28 -6.80 -10.34 5.07
C SER A 28 -6.13 -9.03 5.49
N ASP A 29 -4.84 -8.84 5.21
CA ASP A 29 -4.14 -7.59 5.50
C ASP A 29 -4.70 -6.42 4.70
N ARG A 30 -4.61 -5.26 5.33
CA ARG A 30 -5.03 -3.99 4.73
C ARG A 30 -3.81 -3.17 4.36
N LEU A 31 -3.89 -2.47 3.23
CA LEU A 31 -2.86 -1.51 2.85
C LEU A 31 -2.74 -0.42 3.92
N PRO A 32 -1.55 -0.22 4.54
CA PRO A 32 -1.35 0.83 5.52
C PRO A 32 -1.09 2.19 4.84
N PRO A 33 -1.20 3.31 5.58
CA PRO A 33 -0.71 4.59 5.11
C PRO A 33 0.80 4.56 4.83
N CYS A 34 1.26 5.34 3.85
CA CYS A 34 2.68 5.36 3.52
C CYS A 34 3.51 5.93 4.67
N GLY A 35 4.45 5.13 5.18
CA GLY A 35 5.37 5.54 6.24
C GLY A 35 6.52 6.45 5.78
N SER A 36 6.63 6.76 4.48
CA SER A 36 7.76 7.51 3.92
C SER A 36 7.40 8.91 3.41
N CYS A 37 6.31 9.06 2.64
CA CYS A 37 5.97 10.36 2.04
C CYS A 37 5.06 11.26 2.90
N GLY A 38 4.55 10.77 4.03
CA GLY A 38 3.68 11.55 4.91
C GLY A 38 2.29 11.85 4.35
N LYS A 39 1.87 11.19 3.25
CA LYS A 39 0.54 11.36 2.65
C LYS A 39 -0.60 10.82 3.52
N GLY A 40 -0.30 10.06 4.58
CA GLY A 40 -1.32 9.53 5.47
C GLY A 40 -2.37 8.76 4.67
N GLN A 41 -3.64 9.17 4.79
CA GLN A 41 -4.80 8.55 4.12
C GLN A 41 -4.89 8.80 2.61
N ASP A 42 -4.12 9.74 2.05
CA ASP A 42 -4.11 10.03 0.61
C ASP A 42 -3.06 9.20 -0.15
N THR A 43 -2.61 8.08 0.41
CA THR A 43 -1.66 7.20 -0.27
C THR A 43 -2.40 6.24 -1.20
N THR A 44 -1.95 6.21 -2.46
CA THR A 44 -2.32 5.16 -3.42
C THR A 44 -1.14 4.23 -3.68
N TYR A 45 -1.45 2.96 -3.92
CA TYR A 45 -0.49 1.91 -4.25
C TYR A 45 -0.70 1.35 -5.65
N ASN A 46 0.37 0.89 -6.28
CA ASN A 46 0.34 -0.01 -7.43
C ASN A 46 0.95 -1.36 -7.04
N ARG A 47 0.63 -2.41 -7.79
CA ARG A 47 1.29 -3.70 -7.60
C ARG A 47 2.69 -3.65 -8.21
N CYS A 48 3.66 -4.11 -7.45
CA CYS A 48 5.05 -4.29 -7.81
C CYS A 48 5.52 -5.61 -7.12
#